data_AF-A0A969JQH4-F1
#
_entry.id   AF-A0A969JQH4-F1
#
_cell.length_a   1.000
_cell.length_b   1.000
_cell.length_c   1.000
_cell.angle_alpha   90.00
_cell.angle_beta   90.00
_cell.angle_gamma   90.00
#
_symmetry.space_group_name_H-M   'P 1'
#
loop_
_entity.id
_entity.type
_entity.pdbx_description
1 polymer ?
#
loop_
_entity_poly.entity_id
_entity_poly.type
_entity_poly.pdbx_seq_one_letter_code
_entity_poly.pdbx_strand_id
1 'polypeptide(L)'
;MLKKPTIIAYHSDLILPPGTFNRFVNYVVEVANRMTATFAHRISAYTEDFAAHSPYLSSYPKKVKIITPPVELPEPTLEEKEAFSVPAQW
;
A
#
# COMPACT_ATOMS: atom_id res chain seq x y z
N MET A 1 -9.36 10.00 -23.28
CA MET A 1 -9.18 9.08 -22.13
C MET A 1 -10.43 8.22 -22.01
N LEU A 2 -10.29 6.90 -21.93
CA LEU A 2 -11.45 6.00 -21.84
C LEU A 2 -12.28 6.39 -20.61
N LYS A 3 -13.60 6.54 -20.76
CA LYS A 3 -14.56 6.96 -19.73
C LYS A 3 -14.77 5.89 -18.63
N LYS A 4 -13.69 5.23 -18.20
CA LYS A 4 -13.70 4.19 -17.17
C LYS A 4 -12.96 4.70 -15.93
N PRO A 5 -13.53 4.51 -14.72
CA PRO A 5 -12.81 4.81 -13.50
C PRO A 5 -11.55 3.93 -13.41
N THR A 6 -10.46 4.50 -12.93
CA THR A 6 -9.15 3.85 -12.83
C THR A 6 -8.60 3.99 -11.42
N ILE A 7 -8.22 2.86 -10.83
CA ILE A 7 -7.65 2.77 -9.49
C ILE A 7 -6.27 2.11 -9.61
N ILE A 8 -5.30 2.64 -8.86
CA ILE A 8 -3.97 2.03 -8.73
C ILE A 8 -3.90 1.32 -7.38
N ALA A 9 -3.43 0.08 -7.35
CA ALA A 9 -2.99 -0.57 -6.12
C ALA A 9 -1.49 -0.29 -5.94
N TYR A 10 -1.13 0.51 -4.94
CA TYR A 10 0.25 0.88 -4.67
C TYR A 10 0.74 0.22 -3.39
N HIS A 11 1.80 -0.58 -3.51
CA HIS A 11 2.27 -1.46 -2.45
C HIS A 11 3.58 -1.04 -1.81
N SER A 12 4.48 -0.40 -2.56
CA SER A 12 5.82 -0.06 -2.05
C SER A 12 6.47 1.03 -2.87
N ASP A 13 7.29 1.86 -2.20
CA ASP A 13 8.25 2.72 -2.87
C ASP A 13 9.45 1.90 -3.38
N LEU A 14 9.96 2.26 -4.56
CA LEU A 14 11.15 1.63 -5.12
C LEU A 14 12.40 2.25 -4.50
N ILE A 15 13.24 1.42 -3.88
CA ILE A 15 14.54 1.82 -3.31
C ILE A 15 15.62 1.03 -4.03
N LEU A 16 16.46 1.72 -4.81
CA LEU A 16 17.60 1.12 -5.51
C LEU A 16 18.92 1.49 -4.82
N PRO A 17 19.95 0.61 -4.89
CA PRO A 17 21.27 0.92 -4.37
C PRO A 17 21.91 2.11 -5.12
N PRO A 18 22.85 2.82 -4.49
CA PRO A 18 23.48 3.99 -5.10
C PRO A 18 24.25 3.62 -6.37
N GLY A 19 24.02 4.38 -7.45
CA GLY A 19 24.68 4.19 -8.74
C GLY A 19 24.08 5.11 -9.81
N THR A 20 24.85 5.49 -10.82
CA THR A 20 24.38 6.41 -11.88
C THR A 20 23.22 5.84 -12.68
N PHE A 21 23.30 4.55 -13.04
CA PHE A 21 22.21 3.84 -13.71
C PHE A 21 20.95 3.77 -12.83
N ASN A 22 21.10 3.41 -11.55
CA ASN A 22 19.97 3.30 -10.63
C ASN A 22 19.29 4.65 -10.37
N ARG A 23 20.04 5.76 -10.35
CA ARG A 23 19.46 7.11 -10.29
C ARG A 23 18.61 7.41 -11.51
N PHE A 24 19.04 7.00 -12.70
CA PHE A 24 18.24 7.13 -13.92
C PHE A 24 16.96 6.30 -13.84
N VAL A 25 17.05 5.05 -13.37
CA VAL A 25 15.87 4.18 -13.19
C VAL A 25 14.88 4.79 -12.18
N ASN A 26 15.37 5.26 -11.02
CA ASN A 26 14.53 5.93 -10.04
C ASN A 26 13.80 7.14 -10.64
N TYR A 27 14.51 7.98 -11.40
CA TYR A 27 13.89 9.12 -12.07
C TYR A 27 12.77 8.71 -13.04
N VAL A 28 13.01 7.67 -13.86
CA VAL A 28 11.97 7.15 -14.78
C VAL A 28 10.76 6.64 -14.00
N VAL A 29 10.98 5.91 -12.90
CA VAL A 29 9.92 5.39 -12.04
C VAL A 29 9.13 6.52 -11.36
N GLU A 30 9.81 7.56 -10.86
CA GLU A 30 9.16 8.74 -10.27
C GLU A 30 8.28 9.47 -11.30
N VAL A 31 8.75 9.63 -12.53
CA VAL A 31 7.97 10.23 -13.62
C VAL A 31 6.74 9.38 -13.93
N ALA A 32 6.92 8.06 -14.05
CA ALA A 32 5.83 7.12 -14.29
C ALA A 32 4.80 7.17 -13.14
N ASN A 33 5.26 7.23 -11.89
CA ASN A 33 4.41 7.37 -10.71
C ASN A 33 3.60 8.67 -10.75
N ARG A 34 4.23 9.83 -11.02
CA ARG A 34 3.52 11.11 -11.14
C ARG A 34 2.48 11.11 -12.27
N MET A 35 2.81 10.53 -13.42
CA MET A 35 1.85 10.36 -14.51
C MET A 35 0.67 9.50 -14.07
N THR A 36 0.95 8.37 -13.42
CA THR A 36 -0.03 7.40 -12.96
C THR A 36 -0.97 8.04 -11.93
N ALA A 37 -0.46 8.74 -10.92
CA ALA A 37 -1.26 9.52 -9.98
C ALA A 37 -2.08 10.62 -10.66
N THR A 38 -1.57 11.26 -11.72
CA THR A 38 -2.29 12.31 -12.45
C THR A 38 -3.52 11.73 -13.16
N PHE A 39 -3.36 10.61 -13.87
CA PHE A 39 -4.42 10.00 -14.68
C PHE A 39 -5.37 9.09 -13.91
N ALA A 40 -4.96 8.58 -12.75
CA ALA A 40 -5.83 7.76 -11.92
C ALA A 40 -6.85 8.59 -11.14
N HIS A 41 -7.99 7.95 -10.88
CA HIS A 41 -9.07 8.53 -10.08
C HIS A 41 -8.81 8.34 -8.59
N ARG A 42 -8.27 7.17 -8.20
CA ARG A 42 -7.93 6.83 -6.81
C ARG A 42 -6.66 5.98 -6.75
N ILE A 43 -6.01 5.99 -5.59
CA ILE A 43 -4.85 5.17 -5.26
C ILE A 43 -5.17 4.39 -3.97
N SER A 44 -4.97 3.08 -3.99
CA SER A 44 -5.10 2.21 -2.82
C SER A 44 -3.73 2.00 -2.18
N ALA A 45 -3.65 2.12 -0.86
CA ALA A 45 -2.47 1.82 -0.04
C ALA A 45 -2.87 0.96 1.16
N TYR A 46 -1.93 0.22 1.77
CA TYR A 46 -2.24 -0.73 2.83
C TYR A 46 -2.49 -0.10 4.20
N THR A 47 -1.71 0.91 4.58
CA THR A 47 -1.77 1.53 5.90
C THR A 47 -1.69 3.05 5.77
N GLU A 48 -2.24 3.75 6.75
CA GLU A 48 -2.14 5.20 6.85
C GLU A 48 -0.69 5.65 7.05
N ASP A 49 0.06 4.93 7.88
CA ASP A 49 1.48 5.21 8.14
C ASP A 49 2.32 5.18 6.85
N PHE A 50 2.18 4.14 6.03
CA PHE A 50 2.88 4.05 4.76
C PHE A 50 2.45 5.17 3.79
N ALA A 51 1.15 5.46 3.73
CA ALA A 51 0.63 6.53 2.88
C ALA A 51 1.14 7.92 3.27
N ALA A 52 1.32 8.17 4.57
CA ALA A 52 1.83 9.44 5.09
C ALA A 52 3.34 9.61 4.87
N HIS A 53 4.12 8.52 4.91
CA HIS A 53 5.58 8.58 4.83
C HIS A 53 6.16 8.27 3.44
N SER A 54 5.36 7.75 2.50
CA SER A 54 5.79 7.59 1.11
C SER A 54 5.92 8.95 0.42
N PRO A 55 7.08 9.30 -0.17
CA PRO A 55 7.25 10.54 -0.94
C PRO A 55 6.24 10.67 -2.10
N TYR A 56 5.87 9.53 -2.70
CA TYR A 56 4.90 9.49 -3.77
C TYR A 56 3.46 9.70 -3.25
N LEU A 57 3.01 8.91 -2.26
CA LEU A 57 1.61 8.94 -1.82
C LEU A 57 1.25 10.22 -1.05
N SER A 58 2.17 10.72 -0.23
CA SER A 58 2.00 11.96 0.54
C SER A 58 1.77 13.19 -0.36
N SER A 59 2.16 13.13 -1.62
CA SER A 59 1.90 14.17 -2.63
C SER A 59 0.45 14.18 -3.14
N TYR A 60 -0.33 13.12 -2.91
CA TYR A 60 -1.69 12.96 -3.44
C TYR A 60 -2.74 12.54 -2.39
N PRO A 61 -2.80 13.17 -1.19
CA PRO A 61 -3.59 12.67 -0.05
C PRO A 61 -5.09 12.57 -0.35
N LYS A 62 -5.62 13.44 -1.23
CA LYS A 62 -7.04 13.42 -1.62
C LYS A 62 -7.42 12.20 -2.49
N LYS A 63 -6.45 11.61 -3.19
CA LYS A 63 -6.65 10.45 -4.07
C LYS A 63 -6.41 9.12 -3.35
N VAL A 64 -5.65 9.13 -2.26
CA VAL A 64 -5.29 7.93 -1.50
C VAL A 64 -6.47 7.41 -0.68
N LYS A 65 -6.64 6.09 -0.67
CA LYS A 65 -7.58 5.33 0.17
C LYS A 65 -6.85 4.14 0.78
N ILE A 66 -7.06 3.93 2.07
CA ILE A 66 -6.46 2.82 2.81
C ILE A 66 -7.35 1.59 2.65
N ILE A 67 -6.77 0.51 2.12
CA ILE A 67 -7.39 -0.81 1.99
C ILE A 67 -6.35 -1.82 2.45
N THR A 68 -6.54 -2.35 3.65
CA THR A 68 -5.66 -3.36 4.23
C THR A 68 -5.73 -4.65 3.40
N PRO A 69 -4.62 -5.39 3.28
CA PRO A 69 -4.64 -6.68 2.59
C PRO A 69 -5.63 -7.63 3.27
N PRO A 70 -6.39 -8.43 2.52
CA PRO A 70 -7.24 -9.44 3.09
C PRO A 70 -6.39 -10.51 3.77
N VAL A 71 -6.81 -10.94 4.96
CA VAL A 71 -6.18 -12.04 5.69
C VAL A 71 -7.23 -13.14 5.85
N GLU A 72 -6.94 -14.30 5.29
CA GLU A 72 -7.72 -15.52 5.53
C GLU A 72 -7.22 -16.16 6.82
N LEU A 73 -8.10 -16.29 7.81
CA LEU A 73 -7.79 -16.95 9.07
C LEU A 73 -8.16 -18.44 8.96
N PRO A 74 -7.28 -19.36 9.37
CA PRO A 74 -7.65 -20.76 9.49
C PRO A 74 -8.73 -20.92 10.56
N GLU A 75 -9.59 -21.93 10.40
CA GLU A 75 -10.54 -22.27 11.46
C GLU A 75 -9.79 -22.80 12.69
N PRO A 76 -9.99 -22.20 13.89
CA PRO A 76 -9.33 -22.68 15.09
C PRO A 76 -9.92 -24.02 15.55
N THR A 77 -9.03 -24.93 15.94
CA THR A 77 -9.36 -26.21 16.57
C THR A 77 -10.01 -26.01 17.95
N LEU A 78 -10.67 -27.04 18.48
CA LEU A 78 -11.24 -27.00 19.82
C LEU A 78 -10.17 -26.79 20.89
N GLU A 79 -9.01 -27.43 20.74
CA GLU A 79 -7.87 -27.29 21.67
C GLU A 79 -7.33 -25.86 21.69
N GLU A 80 -7.19 -25.21 20.53
CA GLU A 80 -6.76 -23.80 20.44
C GLU A 80 -7.77 -22.83 21.08
N LYS A 81 -9.07 -23.11 20.95
CA LYS A 81 -10.13 -22.32 21.59
C LYS A 81 -10.09 -22.46 23.11
N GLU A 82 -9.88 -23.67 23.61
CA GLU A 82 -9.76 -23.94 25.05
C GLU A 82 -8.50 -23.30 25.65
N ALA A 83 -7.37 -23.40 24.95
CA ALA A 83 -6.11 -22.78 25.36
C ALA A 83 -6.17 -21.24 25.36
N PHE A 84 -6.94 -20.62 24.46
CA PHE A 84 -7.15 -19.17 24.45
C PHE A 84 -8.16 -18.70 25.52
N SER A 85 -9.03 -19.59 26.03
CA SER A 85 -10.10 -19.26 26.98
C SER A 85 -9.63 -19.08 28.43
N VAL A 86 -8.35 -18.79 28.67
CA VAL A 86 -7.85 -18.44 30.01
C VAL A 86 -8.66 -17.22 30.50
N PRO A 87 -9.29 -17.28 31.69
CA PRO A 87 -10.10 -16.18 32.17
C PRO A 87 -9.26 -14.91 32.24
N ALA A 88 -9.79 -13.83 31.66
CA ALA A 88 -9.24 -12.50 31.78
C ALA A 88 -8.97 -12.18 33.27
N GLN A 89 -7.71 -12.18 33.67
CA GLN A 89 -7.25 -11.65 34.96
C GLN A 89 -6.99 -10.15 34.80
N TRP A 90 -8.04 -9.39 34.49
CA TRP A 90 -8.07 -7.94 34.66
C TRP A 90 -9.38 -7.52 35.31
#